data_AF-A0A812KJ75-F1
#
_entry.id   AF-A0A812KJ75-F1
#
_cell.length_a   1.000
_cell.length_b   1.000
_cell.length_c   1.000
_cell.angle_alpha   90.00
_cell.angle_beta   90.00
_cell.angle_gamma   90.00
#
_symmetry.space_group_name_H-M   'P 1'
#
loop_
_entity.id
_entity.type
_entity.pdbx_description
1 polymer ?
#
loop_
_entity_poly.entity_id
_entity_poly.type
_entity_poly.pdbx_seq_one_letter_code
_entity_poly.pdbx_strand_id
1 'polypeptide(L)'
;MLPCTTIVGLLVLAQVLNYLVQLSRVEASTAGETSIKMWQRHQNEELPEEVRGILWMKGNTCPELQLTLEAGAYDKSSRTLLLPFGTAYSWSYNSDLAGWLEYAAVTLNLAFLSPGKLRVEFAEDFRSATIQITFAGISLAESAGLWALNRTDESGDFWNRMQWNASERKWELVYDIKKALGADGVKLPAWSQMVQSVLSGVVVHGKGCGSSMIKTDSQLVHGDFLMRQVFLTILFSALWLTLAGYCLQRSDAKAPSAEMQPLTYEPCHTTEPLPMLLGPQFGPQSSPSDRLCMPHKDLPEPLELATV
;
A
#
# COMPACT_ATOMS: atom_id res chain seq x y z
N MET A 1 2.42 40.91 -2.22
CA MET A 1 3.05 39.62 -1.84
C MET A 1 1.98 38.76 -1.18
N LEU A 2 1.83 37.49 -1.58
CA LEU A 2 0.90 36.57 -0.90
C LEU A 2 1.53 36.11 0.43
N PRO A 3 0.77 36.07 1.54
CA PRO A 3 1.27 35.54 2.80
C PRO A 3 1.46 34.03 2.72
N CYS A 4 2.37 33.45 3.53
CA CYS A 4 2.64 32.01 3.56
C CYS A 4 1.37 31.18 3.82
N THR A 5 0.42 31.72 4.58
CA THR A 5 -0.89 31.10 4.82
C THR A 5 -1.69 30.93 3.52
N THR A 6 -1.59 31.86 2.58
CA THR A 6 -2.23 31.72 1.26
C THR A 6 -1.55 30.67 0.41
N ILE A 7 -0.22 30.55 0.48
CA ILE A 7 0.52 29.50 -0.26
C ILE A 7 0.13 28.11 0.26
N VAL A 8 0.09 27.92 1.58
CA VAL A 8 -0.39 26.66 2.20
C VAL A 8 -1.84 26.39 1.82
N GLY A 9 -2.71 27.40 1.85
CA GLY A 9 -4.11 27.26 1.40
C GLY A 9 -4.24 26.82 -0.05
N LEU A 10 -3.43 27.37 -0.96
CA LEU A 10 -3.40 26.98 -2.38
C LEU A 10 -2.89 25.55 -2.57
N LEU A 11 -1.89 25.12 -1.78
CA LEU A 11 -1.37 23.75 -1.82
C LEU A 11 -2.41 22.74 -1.34
N VAL A 12 -3.11 23.03 -0.25
CA VAL A 12 -4.22 22.19 0.25
C VAL A 12 -5.33 22.10 -0.80
N LEU A 13 -5.74 23.23 -1.39
CA LEU A 13 -6.75 23.25 -2.44
C LEU A 13 -6.33 22.41 -3.66
N ALA A 14 -5.07 22.54 -4.12
CA ALA A 14 -4.55 21.75 -5.22
C ALA A 14 -4.56 20.24 -4.91
N GLN A 15 -4.20 19.85 -3.69
CA GLN A 15 -4.25 18.46 -3.26
C GLN A 15 -5.68 17.91 -3.23
N VAL A 16 -6.63 18.70 -2.73
CA VAL A 16 -8.06 18.35 -2.74
C VAL A 16 -8.58 18.19 -4.16
N LEU A 17 -8.21 19.10 -5.07
CA LEU A 17 -8.62 19.00 -6.48
C LEU A 17 -8.01 17.78 -7.18
N ASN A 18 -6.72 17.47 -6.95
CA ASN A 18 -6.11 16.24 -7.46
C ASN A 18 -6.85 15.01 -6.94
N TYR A 19 -7.15 14.96 -5.64
CA TYR A 19 -7.95 13.88 -5.05
C TYR A 19 -9.32 13.74 -5.72
N LEU A 20 -10.05 14.83 -5.93
CA LEU A 20 -11.35 14.81 -6.63
C LEU A 20 -11.23 14.32 -8.08
N VAL A 21 -10.15 14.70 -8.77
CA VAL A 21 -9.83 14.18 -10.11
C VAL A 21 -9.60 12.67 -10.07
N GLN A 22 -8.79 12.16 -9.13
CA GLN A 22 -8.58 10.72 -9.00
C GLN A 22 -9.87 9.98 -8.63
N LEU A 23 -10.69 10.55 -7.75
CA LEU A 23 -11.97 9.96 -7.35
C LEU A 23 -12.94 9.87 -8.54
N SER A 24 -12.90 10.86 -9.44
CA SER A 24 -13.73 10.87 -10.65
C SER A 24 -13.36 9.82 -11.71
N ARG A 25 -12.24 9.08 -11.51
CA ARG A 25 -11.84 7.97 -12.39
C ARG A 25 -12.61 6.68 -12.12
N VAL A 26 -13.46 6.66 -11.09
CA VAL A 26 -14.22 5.47 -10.74
C VAL A 26 -15.08 5.00 -11.91
N GLU A 27 -14.95 3.74 -12.26
CA GLU A 27 -15.88 3.04 -13.12
C GLU A 27 -16.68 2.04 -12.30
N ALA A 28 -17.94 1.85 -12.68
CA ALA A 28 -18.81 0.84 -12.11
C ALA A 28 -19.33 -0.05 -13.24
N SER A 29 -19.14 -1.36 -13.11
CA SER A 29 -19.66 -2.37 -14.04
C SER A 29 -19.96 -3.67 -13.31
N THR A 30 -20.70 -4.57 -13.95
CA THR A 30 -20.97 -5.89 -13.38
C THR A 30 -19.67 -6.66 -13.13
N ALA A 31 -19.69 -7.61 -12.20
CA ALA A 31 -18.50 -8.38 -11.84
C ALA A 31 -17.80 -9.03 -13.04
N GLY A 32 -18.57 -9.64 -13.95
CA GLY A 32 -18.02 -10.29 -15.14
C GLY A 32 -17.44 -9.29 -16.15
N GLU A 33 -18.12 -8.18 -16.41
CA GLU A 33 -17.57 -7.13 -17.30
C GLU A 33 -16.28 -6.55 -16.71
N THR A 34 -16.27 -6.31 -15.40
CA THR A 34 -15.10 -5.83 -14.67
C THR A 34 -13.92 -6.77 -14.84
N SER A 35 -14.08 -8.09 -14.63
CA SER A 35 -13.00 -9.06 -14.81
C SER A 35 -12.42 -9.02 -16.23
N ILE A 36 -13.29 -8.96 -17.26
CA ILE A 36 -12.85 -8.93 -18.65
C ILE A 36 -12.06 -7.65 -18.94
N LYS A 37 -12.53 -6.49 -18.48
CA LYS A 37 -11.80 -5.22 -18.62
C LYS A 37 -10.44 -5.27 -17.93
N MET A 38 -10.37 -5.82 -16.71
CA MET A 38 -9.11 -5.97 -15.97
C MET A 38 -8.10 -6.83 -16.76
N TRP A 39 -8.54 -7.95 -17.32
CA TRP A 39 -7.67 -8.84 -18.11
C TRP A 39 -7.25 -8.21 -19.44
N GLN A 40 -8.17 -7.54 -20.14
CA GLN A 40 -7.84 -6.85 -21.39
C GLN A 40 -6.82 -5.72 -21.19
N ARG A 41 -6.79 -5.12 -20.00
CA ARG A 41 -5.89 -4.01 -19.69
C ARG A 41 -4.47 -4.48 -19.37
N HIS A 42 -4.34 -5.66 -18.75
CA HIS A 42 -3.08 -6.14 -18.17
C HIS A 42 -2.79 -7.57 -18.63
N GLN A 43 -1.69 -7.73 -19.38
CA GLN A 43 -1.22 -9.01 -19.90
C GLN A 43 0.28 -9.11 -19.68
N ASN A 44 0.70 -9.26 -18.42
CA ASN A 44 2.11 -9.28 -18.06
C ASN A 44 2.71 -10.67 -18.32
N GLU A 45 3.29 -10.84 -19.51
CA GLU A 45 3.94 -12.09 -19.93
C GLU A 45 5.24 -12.41 -19.18
N GLU A 46 5.75 -11.49 -18.36
CA GLU A 46 6.91 -11.77 -17.50
C GLU A 46 6.57 -12.63 -16.29
N LEU A 47 5.29 -12.63 -15.88
CA LEU A 47 4.78 -13.48 -14.81
C LEU A 47 4.54 -14.91 -15.31
N PRO A 48 4.78 -15.93 -14.46
CA PRO A 48 4.37 -17.30 -14.78
C PRO A 48 2.85 -17.43 -14.93
N GLU A 49 2.41 -18.35 -15.78
CA GLU A 49 1.00 -18.57 -16.12
C GLU A 49 0.14 -18.90 -14.91
N GLU A 50 0.71 -19.60 -13.93
CA GLU A 50 0.05 -20.04 -12.70
C GLU A 50 -0.44 -18.86 -11.85
N VAL A 51 0.21 -17.69 -11.93
CA VAL A 51 -0.13 -16.49 -11.15
C VAL A 51 -0.80 -15.39 -11.98
N ARG A 52 -0.91 -15.59 -13.30
CA ARG A 52 -1.59 -14.68 -14.23
C ARG A 52 -3.10 -14.93 -14.26
N GLY A 53 -3.85 -13.94 -14.75
CA GLY A 53 -5.30 -13.95 -14.83
C GLY A 53 -5.99 -13.04 -13.81
N ILE A 54 -7.30 -13.26 -13.65
CA ILE A 54 -8.13 -12.52 -12.68
C ILE A 54 -8.43 -13.40 -11.48
N LEU A 55 -8.02 -12.93 -10.31
CA LEU A 55 -8.15 -13.59 -9.03
C LEU A 55 -9.39 -13.06 -8.29
N TRP A 56 -10.30 -13.95 -7.94
CA TRP A 56 -11.49 -13.68 -7.13
C TRP A 56 -11.25 -14.06 -5.66
N MET A 57 -11.53 -13.14 -4.74
CA MET A 57 -11.34 -13.32 -3.30
C MET A 57 -12.58 -13.96 -2.65
N LYS A 58 -12.77 -15.26 -2.87
CA LYS A 58 -13.91 -16.03 -2.35
C LYS A 58 -13.86 -16.13 -0.81
N GLY A 59 -14.88 -15.57 -0.16
CA GLY A 59 -14.96 -15.57 1.31
C GLY A 59 -14.40 -14.31 1.96
N ASN A 60 -13.84 -13.38 1.17
CA ASN A 60 -13.34 -12.11 1.70
C ASN A 60 -14.49 -11.28 2.28
N THR A 61 -14.40 -10.95 3.57
CA THR A 61 -15.36 -10.07 4.26
C THR A 61 -14.94 -8.60 4.21
N CYS A 62 -13.84 -8.27 3.53
CA CYS A 62 -13.51 -6.91 3.15
C CYS A 62 -14.17 -6.53 1.81
N PRO A 63 -14.29 -5.23 1.49
CA PRO A 63 -14.98 -4.77 0.27
C PRO A 63 -14.26 -5.15 -1.03
N GLU A 64 -13.00 -5.58 -1.00
CA GLU A 64 -12.31 -6.06 -2.21
C GLU A 64 -12.93 -7.37 -2.73
N LEU A 65 -13.01 -7.48 -4.06
CA LEU A 65 -13.64 -8.60 -4.74
C LEU A 65 -12.70 -9.32 -5.68
N GLN A 66 -11.97 -8.57 -6.51
CA GLN A 66 -11.08 -9.12 -7.53
C GLN A 66 -9.75 -8.37 -7.56
N LEU A 67 -8.71 -9.08 -7.98
CA LEU A 67 -7.36 -8.57 -8.16
C LEU A 67 -6.74 -9.20 -9.41
N THR A 68 -5.92 -8.45 -10.14
CA THR A 68 -4.93 -9.02 -11.05
C THR A 68 -3.53 -8.59 -10.66
N LEU A 69 -2.62 -9.56 -10.56
CA LEU A 69 -1.20 -9.28 -10.34
C LEU A 69 -0.53 -8.79 -11.63
N GLU A 70 -1.15 -8.97 -12.79
CA GLU A 70 -0.58 -8.60 -14.09
C GLU A 70 -0.39 -7.09 -14.26
N ALA A 71 -1.03 -6.27 -13.43
CA ALA A 71 -0.81 -4.83 -13.39
C ALA A 71 0.50 -4.41 -12.69
N GLY A 72 1.20 -5.35 -12.05
CA GLY A 72 2.44 -5.10 -11.31
C GLY A 72 3.70 -5.23 -12.16
N ALA A 73 4.77 -4.57 -11.70
CA ALA A 73 6.12 -4.78 -12.25
C ALA A 73 6.74 -6.01 -11.58
N TYR A 74 7.22 -6.98 -12.38
CA TYR A 74 7.78 -8.23 -11.89
C TYR A 74 9.27 -8.32 -12.14
N ASP A 75 10.05 -8.59 -11.10
CA ASP A 75 11.48 -8.88 -11.20
C ASP A 75 11.72 -10.39 -11.12
N LYS A 76 12.10 -10.98 -12.25
CA LYS A 76 12.39 -12.42 -12.38
C LYS A 76 13.55 -12.88 -11.49
N SER A 77 14.53 -12.01 -11.22
CA SER A 77 15.73 -12.37 -10.47
C SER A 77 15.43 -12.55 -8.99
N SER A 78 14.64 -11.65 -8.42
CA SER A 78 14.20 -11.69 -7.02
C SER A 78 12.84 -12.35 -6.81
N ARG A 79 12.16 -12.78 -7.89
CA ARG A 79 10.78 -13.26 -7.90
C ARG A 79 9.83 -12.35 -7.13
N THR A 80 10.05 -11.04 -7.24
CA THR A 80 9.30 -10.02 -6.53
C THR A 80 8.42 -9.25 -7.50
N LEU A 81 7.13 -9.13 -7.16
CA LEU A 81 6.18 -8.28 -7.86
C LEU A 81 5.86 -7.05 -7.02
N LEU A 82 5.88 -5.87 -7.65
CA LEU A 82 5.45 -4.61 -7.07
C LEU A 82 4.23 -4.09 -7.83
N LEU A 83 3.08 -4.06 -7.14
CA LEU A 83 1.84 -3.51 -7.65
C LEU A 83 1.48 -2.22 -6.89
N PRO A 84 1.54 -1.04 -7.51
CA PRO A 84 1.07 0.19 -6.89
C PRO A 84 -0.45 0.15 -6.61
N PHE A 85 -0.87 0.64 -5.45
CA PHE A 85 -2.29 0.80 -5.14
C PHE A 85 -2.94 1.89 -5.98
N GLY A 86 -4.17 1.66 -6.42
CA GLY A 86 -4.90 2.55 -7.32
C GLY A 86 -4.44 2.46 -8.78
N THR A 87 -3.66 1.44 -9.13
CA THR A 87 -3.40 1.11 -10.54
C THR A 87 -4.73 0.83 -11.24
N ALA A 88 -4.93 1.44 -12.41
CA ALA A 88 -6.19 1.33 -13.13
C ALA A 88 -6.50 -0.15 -13.43
N TYR A 89 -7.72 -0.59 -13.17
CA TYR A 89 -8.19 -1.96 -13.37
C TYR A 89 -7.32 -3.04 -12.72
N SER A 90 -6.59 -2.75 -11.63
CA SER A 90 -5.84 -3.79 -10.91
C SER A 90 -6.66 -4.45 -9.80
N TRP A 91 -7.56 -3.69 -9.16
CA TRP A 91 -8.46 -4.12 -8.08
C TRP A 91 -9.90 -3.73 -8.36
N SER A 92 -10.84 -4.51 -7.81
CA SER A 92 -12.24 -4.15 -7.76
C SER A 92 -12.83 -4.23 -6.35
N TYR A 93 -13.82 -3.39 -6.10
CA TYR A 93 -14.47 -3.23 -4.80
C TYR A 93 -15.99 -3.36 -4.93
N ASN A 94 -16.68 -3.65 -3.84
CA ASN A 94 -18.13 -3.47 -3.74
C ASN A 94 -18.54 -2.04 -4.18
N SER A 95 -19.75 -1.89 -4.71
CA SER A 95 -20.36 -0.59 -5.03
C SER A 95 -21.22 -0.01 -3.91
N ASP A 96 -21.19 -0.63 -2.72
CA ASP A 96 -21.85 -0.15 -1.53
C ASP A 96 -21.00 0.92 -0.81
N LEU A 97 -21.49 1.43 0.32
CA LEU A 97 -20.80 2.44 1.11
C LEU A 97 -19.39 1.99 1.53
N ALA A 98 -19.22 0.72 1.91
CA ALA A 98 -17.93 0.22 2.38
C ALA A 98 -16.91 0.18 1.24
N GLY A 99 -17.31 -0.27 0.05
CA GLY A 99 -16.45 -0.27 -1.12
C GLY A 99 -16.12 1.15 -1.64
N TRP A 100 -17.06 2.10 -1.55
CA TRP A 100 -16.76 3.51 -1.83
C TRP A 100 -15.75 4.12 -0.85
N LEU A 101 -15.85 3.79 0.44
CA LEU A 101 -14.89 4.26 1.45
C LEU A 101 -13.50 3.70 1.19
N GLU A 102 -13.40 2.42 0.84
CA GLU A 102 -12.12 1.80 0.50
C GLU A 102 -11.52 2.36 -0.79
N TYR A 103 -12.35 2.51 -1.84
CA TYR A 103 -11.95 3.15 -3.10
C TYR A 103 -11.41 4.56 -2.84
N ALA A 104 -12.11 5.35 -2.01
CA ALA A 104 -11.69 6.68 -1.60
C ALA A 104 -10.35 6.66 -0.85
N ALA A 105 -10.15 5.73 0.09
CA ALA A 105 -8.90 5.60 0.85
C ALA A 105 -7.70 5.23 -0.06
N VAL A 106 -7.89 4.29 -0.98
CA VAL A 106 -6.86 3.90 -1.96
C VAL A 106 -6.54 5.05 -2.91
N THR A 107 -7.58 5.75 -3.39
CA THR A 107 -7.46 6.94 -4.23
C THR A 107 -6.70 8.06 -3.52
N LEU A 108 -6.99 8.27 -2.24
CA LEU A 108 -6.31 9.25 -1.42
C LEU A 108 -4.82 8.90 -1.28
N ASN A 109 -4.50 7.64 -1.03
CA ASN A 109 -3.12 7.14 -1.00
C ASN A 109 -2.39 7.34 -2.34
N LEU A 110 -3.05 7.13 -3.47
CA LEU A 110 -2.47 7.42 -4.79
C LEU A 110 -2.22 8.92 -5.01
N ALA A 111 -3.08 9.78 -4.46
CA ALA A 111 -2.93 11.23 -4.60
C ALA A 111 -1.73 11.79 -3.81
N PHE A 112 -1.19 11.05 -2.85
CA PHE A 112 -0.01 11.45 -2.09
C PHE A 112 1.29 10.95 -2.74
N LEU A 113 2.39 11.69 -2.57
CA LEU A 113 3.69 11.51 -3.24
C LEU A 113 4.41 10.17 -2.98
N SER A 114 3.84 9.28 -2.16
CA SER A 114 4.36 7.95 -1.89
C SER A 114 3.22 6.95 -2.02
N PRO A 115 2.85 6.55 -3.25
CA PRO A 115 1.74 5.63 -3.44
C PRO A 115 2.06 4.33 -2.72
N GLY A 116 1.15 3.92 -1.86
CA GLY A 116 1.18 2.59 -1.28
C GLY A 116 1.29 1.51 -2.35
N LYS A 117 1.87 0.37 -1.99
CA LYS A 117 2.18 -0.72 -2.90
C LYS A 117 1.96 -2.07 -2.22
N LEU A 118 1.52 -3.01 -3.02
CA LEU A 118 1.52 -4.42 -2.71
C LEU A 118 2.83 -5.02 -3.23
N ARG A 119 3.69 -5.47 -2.33
CA ARG A 119 4.88 -6.26 -2.66
C ARG A 119 4.55 -7.73 -2.45
N VAL A 120 4.69 -8.54 -3.49
CA VAL A 120 4.48 -9.98 -3.46
C VAL A 120 5.80 -10.67 -3.77
N GLU A 121 6.30 -11.49 -2.85
CA GLU A 121 7.55 -12.24 -3.05
C GLU A 121 7.22 -13.72 -3.17
N PHE A 122 7.45 -14.29 -4.35
CA PHE A 122 7.14 -15.69 -4.64
C PHE A 122 8.29 -16.61 -4.23
N ALA A 123 7.92 -17.78 -3.70
CA ALA A 123 8.82 -18.92 -3.60
C ALA A 123 9.30 -19.37 -4.98
N GLU A 124 10.40 -20.12 -5.02
CA GLU A 124 11.02 -20.56 -6.28
C GLU A 124 10.08 -21.38 -7.17
N ASP A 125 9.20 -22.18 -6.57
CA ASP A 125 8.23 -23.04 -7.24
C ASP A 125 6.86 -22.37 -7.49
N PHE A 126 6.72 -21.09 -7.10
CA PHE A 126 5.46 -20.35 -7.14
C PHE A 126 4.30 -21.06 -6.44
N ARG A 127 4.56 -21.97 -5.49
CA ARG A 127 3.51 -22.56 -4.65
C ARG A 127 3.12 -21.65 -3.50
N SER A 128 3.99 -20.75 -3.09
CA SER A 128 3.67 -19.78 -2.05
C SER A 128 4.22 -18.41 -2.35
N ALA A 129 3.65 -17.39 -1.72
CA ALA A 129 4.16 -16.04 -1.76
C ALA A 129 3.92 -15.34 -0.43
N THR A 130 4.83 -14.45 -0.04
CA THR A 130 4.58 -13.49 1.04
C THR A 130 4.10 -12.16 0.48
N ILE A 131 3.27 -11.46 1.23
CA ILE A 131 2.65 -10.22 0.82
C ILE A 131 2.89 -9.16 1.88
N GLN A 132 3.49 -8.07 1.44
CA GLN A 132 3.72 -6.88 2.24
C GLN A 132 2.95 -5.72 1.63
N ILE A 133 2.12 -5.10 2.46
CA ILE A 133 1.34 -3.93 2.07
C ILE A 133 2.03 -2.70 2.64
N THR A 134 2.34 -1.73 1.78
CA THR A 134 2.77 -0.39 2.19
C THR A 134 1.63 0.58 1.90
N PHE A 135 1.27 1.44 2.85
CA PHE A 135 0.28 2.50 2.66
C PHE A 135 0.88 3.83 3.11
N ALA A 136 0.80 4.88 2.29
CA ALA A 136 1.45 6.16 2.52
C ALA A 136 2.95 6.06 2.89
N GLY A 137 3.66 5.09 2.30
CA GLY A 137 5.07 4.82 2.60
C GLY A 137 5.36 4.03 3.89
N ILE A 138 4.33 3.67 4.67
CA ILE A 138 4.46 2.92 5.92
C ILE A 138 4.11 1.45 5.67
N SER A 139 4.97 0.52 6.10
CA SER A 139 4.66 -0.91 6.05
C SER A 139 3.53 -1.24 7.04
N LEU A 140 2.50 -1.91 6.56
CA LEU A 140 1.39 -2.39 7.38
C LEU A 140 1.70 -3.76 8.03
N ALA A 141 2.90 -4.31 7.85
CA ALA A 141 3.26 -5.62 8.42
C ALA A 141 3.13 -5.65 9.94
N GLU A 142 3.46 -4.54 10.62
CA GLU A 142 3.39 -4.44 12.08
C GLU A 142 1.95 -4.30 12.59
N SER A 143 1.10 -3.59 11.85
CA SER A 143 -0.28 -3.28 12.29
C SER A 143 -1.34 -4.25 11.77
N ALA A 144 -1.18 -4.75 10.54
CA ALA A 144 -2.11 -5.65 9.87
C ALA A 144 -1.57 -7.08 9.73
N GLY A 145 -0.37 -7.35 10.25
CA GLY A 145 0.30 -8.65 10.13
C GLY A 145 0.92 -8.89 8.76
N LEU A 146 1.73 -9.94 8.68
CA LEU A 146 2.24 -10.47 7.42
C LEU A 146 1.16 -11.31 6.74
N TRP A 147 1.08 -11.20 5.42
CA TRP A 147 0.12 -11.94 4.61
C TRP A 147 0.85 -12.95 3.73
N ALA A 148 0.17 -14.02 3.35
CA ALA A 148 0.71 -14.98 2.41
C ALA A 148 -0.37 -15.52 1.45
N LEU A 149 0.10 -16.05 0.33
CA LEU A 149 -0.64 -16.89 -0.59
C LEU A 149 -0.04 -18.28 -0.55
N ASN A 150 -0.89 -19.30 -0.51
CA ASN A 150 -0.46 -20.69 -0.62
C ASN A 150 -1.33 -21.42 -1.63
N ARG A 151 -0.72 -21.94 -2.69
CA ARG A 151 -1.40 -22.64 -3.79
C ARG A 151 -1.90 -23.99 -3.28
N THR A 152 -3.15 -24.33 -3.59
CA THR A 152 -3.78 -25.57 -3.15
C THR A 152 -3.97 -26.59 -4.26
N ASP A 153 -3.63 -26.21 -5.49
CA ASP A 153 -3.69 -27.06 -6.68
C ASP A 153 -2.40 -26.98 -7.52
N GLU A 154 -2.30 -27.85 -8.52
CA GLU A 154 -1.16 -27.87 -9.43
C GLU A 154 -1.27 -26.82 -10.53
N SER A 155 -2.49 -26.49 -10.99
CA SER A 155 -2.76 -25.50 -12.04
C SER A 155 -2.59 -24.04 -11.61
N GLY A 156 -2.58 -23.77 -10.30
CA GLY A 156 -2.58 -22.40 -9.77
C GLY A 156 -3.91 -21.68 -9.93
N ASP A 157 -5.00 -22.43 -10.00
CA ASP A 157 -6.35 -21.89 -10.03
C ASP A 157 -6.90 -21.65 -8.62
N PHE A 158 -6.30 -22.25 -7.59
CA PHE A 158 -6.76 -22.17 -6.21
C PHE A 158 -5.63 -21.81 -5.25
N TRP A 159 -5.90 -20.83 -4.38
CA TRP A 159 -4.96 -20.32 -3.40
C TRP A 159 -5.67 -20.07 -2.08
N ASN A 160 -4.95 -20.24 -0.99
CA ASN A 160 -5.35 -19.83 0.34
C ASN A 160 -4.72 -18.47 0.64
N ARG A 161 -5.54 -17.49 1.04
CA ARG A 161 -5.05 -16.27 1.67
C ARG A 161 -4.82 -16.53 3.15
N MET A 162 -3.59 -16.33 3.60
CA MET A 162 -3.20 -16.54 4.99
C MET A 162 -2.72 -15.24 5.65
N GLN A 163 -2.88 -15.16 6.96
CA GLN A 163 -2.36 -14.09 7.81
C GLN A 163 -1.50 -14.69 8.93
N TRP A 164 -0.38 -14.05 9.24
CA TRP A 164 0.48 -14.46 10.34
C TRP A 164 -0.11 -14.01 11.68
N ASN A 165 -0.49 -14.96 12.53
CA ASN A 165 -0.84 -14.70 13.92
C ASN A 165 0.44 -14.72 14.76
N ALA A 166 0.91 -13.54 15.15
CA ALA A 166 2.14 -13.40 15.94
C ALA A 166 2.03 -14.01 17.35
N SER A 167 0.84 -13.98 17.96
CA SER A 167 0.63 -14.51 19.31
C SER A 167 0.68 -16.04 19.36
N GLU A 168 0.13 -16.69 18.34
CA GLU A 168 0.09 -18.14 18.21
C GLU A 168 1.23 -18.70 17.35
N ARG A 169 2.07 -17.82 16.78
CA ARG A 169 3.19 -18.13 15.88
C ARG A 169 2.80 -19.10 14.76
N LYS A 170 1.64 -18.86 14.13
CA LYS A 170 1.14 -19.70 13.05
C LYS A 170 0.47 -18.88 11.95
N TRP A 171 0.42 -19.47 10.76
CA TRP A 171 -0.38 -18.96 9.66
C TRP A 171 -1.85 -19.36 9.83
N GLU A 172 -2.76 -18.40 9.71
CA GLU A 172 -4.20 -18.62 9.75
C GLU A 172 -4.82 -18.41 8.39
N LEU A 173 -5.67 -19.35 7.96
CA LEU A 173 -6.51 -19.17 6.78
C LEU A 173 -7.51 -18.04 7.02
N VAL A 174 -7.55 -17.10 6.09
CA VAL A 174 -8.48 -15.97 6.10
C VAL A 174 -9.60 -16.21 5.10
N TYR A 175 -9.26 -16.50 3.84
CA TYR A 175 -10.22 -16.83 2.78
C TYR A 175 -9.55 -17.54 1.59
N ASP A 176 -10.36 -18.02 0.64
CA ASP A 176 -9.90 -18.63 -0.59
C ASP A 176 -9.72 -17.56 -1.69
N ILE A 177 -8.69 -17.70 -2.52
CA ILE A 177 -8.56 -16.98 -3.78
C ILE A 177 -8.69 -18.00 -4.91
N LYS A 178 -9.55 -17.68 -5.88
CA LYS A 178 -9.79 -18.54 -7.05
C LYS A 178 -9.56 -17.78 -8.34
N LYS A 179 -8.90 -18.40 -9.32
CA LYS A 179 -8.71 -17.82 -10.64
C LYS A 179 -10.02 -17.92 -11.45
N ALA A 180 -10.61 -16.77 -11.77
CA ALA A 180 -11.86 -16.69 -12.53
C ALA A 180 -11.62 -16.60 -14.05
N LEU A 181 -10.55 -15.93 -14.45
CA LEU A 181 -10.05 -15.90 -15.83
C LEU A 181 -8.60 -16.38 -15.85
N GLY A 182 -8.26 -17.24 -16.81
CA GLY A 182 -6.89 -17.66 -17.09
C GLY A 182 -6.03 -16.54 -17.67
N ALA A 183 -4.73 -16.83 -17.84
CA ALA A 183 -3.77 -15.90 -18.45
C ALA A 183 -4.15 -15.52 -19.90
N ASP A 184 -4.82 -16.42 -20.61
CA ASP A 184 -5.33 -16.29 -21.98
C ASP A 184 -6.72 -15.64 -22.06
N GLY A 185 -7.32 -15.27 -20.92
CA GLY A 185 -8.65 -14.69 -20.83
C GLY A 185 -9.79 -15.70 -20.91
N VAL A 186 -9.48 -17.01 -20.91
CA VAL A 186 -10.50 -18.05 -20.87
C VAL A 186 -11.16 -18.08 -19.50
N LYS A 187 -12.49 -18.23 -19.50
CA LYS A 187 -13.30 -18.37 -18.29
C LYS A 187 -13.06 -19.74 -17.66
N LEU A 188 -12.57 -19.74 -16.43
CA LEU A 188 -12.31 -20.96 -15.66
C LEU A 188 -13.54 -21.38 -14.84
N PRO A 189 -13.57 -22.59 -14.26
CA PRO A 189 -14.73 -23.07 -13.49
C PRO A 189 -15.17 -22.15 -12.34
N ALA A 190 -14.27 -21.34 -11.78
CA ALA A 190 -14.61 -20.38 -10.73
C ALA A 190 -15.36 -19.13 -11.25
N TRP A 191 -15.40 -18.89 -12.56
CA TRP A 191 -16.08 -17.75 -13.18
C TRP A 191 -17.55 -17.66 -12.80
N SER A 192 -18.30 -18.75 -12.99
CA SER A 192 -19.75 -18.78 -12.70
C SER A 192 -20.02 -18.62 -11.21
N GLN A 193 -19.15 -19.18 -10.35
CA GLN A 193 -19.22 -19.02 -8.90
C GLN A 193 -19.01 -17.56 -8.49
N MET A 194 -18.00 -16.90 -9.06
CA MET A 194 -17.72 -15.48 -8.82
C MET A 194 -18.94 -14.63 -9.19
N VAL A 195 -19.46 -14.77 -10.42
CA VAL A 195 -20.62 -14.00 -10.91
C VAL A 195 -21.86 -14.23 -10.04
N GLN A 196 -22.09 -15.44 -9.54
CA GLN A 196 -23.21 -15.71 -8.63
C GLN A 196 -22.98 -15.14 -7.23
N SER A 197 -21.75 -15.21 -6.72
CA SER A 197 -21.41 -14.81 -5.34
C SER A 197 -21.50 -13.30 -5.10
N VAL A 198 -21.45 -12.51 -6.17
CA VAL A 198 -21.53 -11.05 -6.12
C VAL A 198 -22.93 -10.55 -6.39
N LEU A 199 -23.92 -11.41 -6.63
CA LEU A 199 -25.31 -10.96 -6.79
C LEU A 199 -25.80 -10.26 -5.51
N SER A 200 -26.43 -9.10 -5.68
CA SER A 200 -26.93 -8.29 -4.57
C SER A 200 -27.80 -9.11 -3.61
N GLY A 201 -27.42 -9.12 -2.33
CA GLY A 201 -28.10 -9.88 -1.28
C GLY A 201 -27.44 -11.21 -0.91
N VAL A 202 -26.41 -11.65 -1.64
CA VAL A 202 -25.56 -12.76 -1.21
C VAL A 202 -24.68 -12.30 -0.05
N VAL A 203 -24.80 -12.98 1.09
CA VAL A 203 -23.97 -12.74 2.28
C VAL A 203 -22.79 -13.70 2.27
N VAL A 204 -21.60 -13.13 2.42
CA VAL A 204 -20.35 -13.86 2.60
C VAL A 204 -19.97 -13.79 4.08
N HIS A 205 -19.59 -14.94 4.65
CA HIS A 205 -19.09 -15.06 6.01
C HIS A 205 -17.61 -15.45 5.99
N GLY A 206 -16.83 -14.94 6.95
CA GLY A 206 -15.40 -15.21 6.98
C GLY A 206 -14.67 -14.46 8.09
N LYS A 207 -13.35 -14.58 8.05
CA LYS A 207 -12.42 -13.78 8.85
C LYS A 207 -11.85 -12.70 7.92
N GLY A 208 -11.76 -11.46 8.39
CA GLY A 208 -11.34 -10.33 7.57
C GLY A 208 -11.75 -9.01 8.23
N CYS A 209 -12.24 -8.05 7.43
CA CYS A 209 -12.71 -6.76 7.93
C CYS A 209 -14.01 -6.84 8.76
N GLY A 210 -14.67 -8.00 8.78
CA GLY A 210 -15.86 -8.28 9.57
C GLY A 210 -16.23 -9.76 9.57
N SER A 211 -17.30 -10.13 10.30
CA SER A 211 -17.82 -11.50 10.35
C SER A 211 -18.72 -11.86 9.17
N SER A 212 -19.28 -10.85 8.51
CA SER A 212 -20.11 -11.01 7.32
C SER A 212 -20.11 -9.75 6.45
N MET A 213 -20.38 -9.93 5.15
CA MET A 213 -20.51 -8.84 4.19
C MET A 213 -21.51 -9.22 3.08
N ILE A 214 -22.33 -8.26 2.65
CA ILE A 214 -23.15 -8.43 1.44
C ILE A 214 -22.30 -8.03 0.24
N LYS A 215 -22.23 -8.88 -0.79
CA LYS A 215 -21.52 -8.55 -2.03
C LYS A 215 -22.47 -7.92 -3.03
N THR A 216 -21.95 -6.96 -3.81
CA THR A 216 -22.72 -6.23 -4.82
C THR A 216 -22.32 -6.65 -6.23
N ASP A 217 -23.31 -6.71 -7.13
CA ASP A 217 -23.07 -7.20 -8.50
C ASP A 217 -22.28 -6.17 -9.30
N SER A 218 -22.61 -4.89 -9.08
CA SER A 218 -21.81 -3.77 -9.53
C SER A 218 -20.54 -3.68 -8.69
N GLN A 219 -19.41 -3.50 -9.37
CA GLN A 219 -18.09 -3.35 -8.75
C GLN A 219 -17.46 -2.04 -9.17
N LEU A 220 -16.80 -1.37 -8.22
CA LEU A 220 -16.01 -0.17 -8.46
C LEU A 220 -14.60 -0.57 -8.89
N VAL A 221 -14.06 0.10 -9.90
CA VAL A 221 -12.64 -0.01 -10.29
C VAL A 221 -12.05 1.36 -10.59
N HIS A 222 -10.74 1.50 -10.43
CA HIS A 222 -10.02 2.67 -10.93
C HIS A 222 -9.99 2.58 -12.46
N GLY A 223 -10.69 3.49 -13.14
CA GLY A 223 -10.63 3.64 -14.59
C GLY A 223 -9.35 4.33 -15.07
N ASP A 224 -9.19 4.39 -16.39
CA ASP A 224 -8.08 5.11 -17.01
C ASP A 224 -8.17 6.63 -16.79
N PHE A 225 -7.04 7.32 -16.94
CA PHE A 225 -7.06 8.79 -16.98
C PHE A 225 -7.74 9.26 -18.26
N LEU A 226 -8.77 10.09 -18.11
CA LEU A 226 -9.28 10.88 -19.22
C LEU A 226 -8.30 12.02 -19.51
N MET A 227 -8.10 12.39 -20.79
CA MET A 227 -7.21 13.49 -21.19
C MET A 227 -7.44 14.80 -20.42
N ARG A 228 -8.70 15.07 -20.04
CA ARG A 228 -9.07 16.21 -19.20
C ARG A 228 -8.39 16.17 -17.83
N GLN A 229 -8.26 14.99 -17.24
CA GLN A 229 -7.63 14.77 -15.93
C GLN A 229 -6.11 14.91 -16.04
N VAL A 230 -5.50 14.41 -17.12
CA VAL A 230 -4.07 14.63 -17.41
C VAL A 230 -3.75 16.13 -17.53
N PHE A 231 -4.57 16.87 -18.27
CA PHE A 231 -4.42 18.32 -18.40
C PHE A 231 -4.51 19.04 -17.06
N LEU A 232 -5.48 18.66 -16.22
CA LEU A 232 -5.60 19.19 -14.87
C LEU A 232 -4.36 18.88 -14.03
N THR A 233 -3.86 17.64 -14.04
CA THR A 233 -2.61 17.26 -13.35
C THR A 233 -1.41 18.09 -13.81
N ILE A 234 -1.22 18.28 -15.12
CA ILE A 234 -0.14 19.12 -15.66
C ILE A 234 -0.26 20.57 -15.19
N LEU A 235 -1.46 21.15 -15.28
CA LEU A 235 -1.74 22.50 -14.82
C LEU A 235 -1.43 22.65 -13.32
N PHE A 236 -1.75 21.63 -12.51
CA PHE A 236 -1.44 21.60 -11.09
C PHE A 236 0.07 21.49 -10.82
N SER A 237 0.79 20.60 -11.52
CA SER A 237 2.24 20.48 -11.38
C SER A 237 2.94 21.79 -11.76
N ALA A 238 2.48 22.48 -12.81
CA ALA A 238 3.01 23.79 -13.19
C ALA A 238 2.77 24.86 -12.11
N LEU A 239 1.56 24.89 -11.53
CA LEU A 239 1.26 25.78 -10.40
C LEU A 239 2.16 25.48 -9.20
N TRP A 240 2.37 24.21 -8.90
CA TRP A 240 3.21 23.75 -7.79
C TRP A 240 4.67 24.18 -7.97
N LEU A 241 5.25 23.95 -9.15
CA LEU A 241 6.62 24.36 -9.48
C LEU A 241 6.78 25.88 -9.43
N THR A 242 5.76 26.63 -9.89
CA THR A 242 5.77 28.09 -9.84
C THR A 242 5.76 28.59 -8.39
N LEU A 243 4.93 28.00 -7.53
CA LEU A 243 4.87 28.33 -6.11
C LEU A 243 6.17 27.96 -5.38
N ALA A 244 6.73 26.78 -5.66
CA ALA A 244 8.00 26.33 -5.07
C ALA A 244 9.17 27.23 -5.50
N GLY A 245 9.27 27.56 -6.80
CA GLY A 245 10.27 28.48 -7.32
C GLY A 245 10.16 29.88 -6.71
N TYR A 246 8.94 30.38 -6.52
CA TYR A 246 8.70 31.65 -5.82
C TYR A 246 9.18 31.62 -4.36
N CYS A 247 8.93 30.52 -3.64
CA CYS A 247 9.43 30.35 -2.27
C CYS A 247 10.97 30.32 -2.21
N LEU A 248 11.62 29.59 -3.14
CA LEU A 248 13.09 29.47 -3.18
C LEU A 248 13.78 30.80 -3.53
N GLN A 249 13.25 31.55 -4.51
CA GLN A 249 13.78 32.88 -4.83
C GLN A 249 13.71 33.85 -3.63
N ARG A 250 12.75 33.65 -2.72
CA ARG A 250 12.60 34.48 -1.53
C ARG A 250 13.49 34.05 -0.38
N SER A 251 13.82 32.77 -0.23
CA SER A 251 14.82 32.34 0.76
C SER A 251 16.22 32.85 0.42
N ASP A 252 16.52 33.03 -0.87
CA ASP A 252 17.78 33.63 -1.34
C ASP A 252 17.79 35.17 -1.26
N ALA A 253 16.62 35.80 -1.06
CA ALA A 253 16.55 37.22 -0.72
C ALA A 253 17.05 37.38 0.72
N LYS A 254 18.37 37.55 0.85
CA LYS A 254 19.15 37.81 2.07
C LYS A 254 18.26 38.25 3.23
N ALA A 255 18.18 37.40 4.25
CA ALA A 255 17.75 37.84 5.56
C ALA A 255 18.50 39.16 5.86
N PRO A 256 17.80 40.23 6.29
CA PRO A 256 18.52 41.41 6.76
C PRO A 256 19.53 40.91 7.78
N SER A 257 20.80 41.25 7.59
CA SER A 257 21.86 40.91 8.52
C SER A 257 21.48 41.51 9.86
N ALA A 258 20.78 40.74 10.68
CA ALA A 258 20.67 41.02 12.08
C ALA A 258 22.11 40.97 12.56
N GLU A 259 22.63 42.15 12.87
CA GLU A 259 23.87 42.33 13.61
C GLU A 259 23.70 41.50 14.88
N MET A 260 24.19 40.26 14.84
CA MET A 260 24.14 39.35 15.96
C MET A 260 25.17 39.90 16.92
N GLN A 261 24.72 40.79 17.82
CA GLN A 261 25.53 41.15 18.96
C GLN A 261 25.87 39.83 19.67
N PRO A 262 27.15 39.49 19.79
CA PRO A 262 27.54 38.26 20.47
C PRO A 262 26.98 38.35 21.89
N LEU A 263 26.23 37.33 22.29
CA LEU A 263 25.86 37.14 23.69
C LEU A 263 27.17 37.00 24.47
N THR A 264 27.58 38.08 25.14
CA THR A 264 28.67 38.09 26.09
C THR A 264 28.24 37.21 27.26
N TYR A 265 28.79 36.00 27.33
CA TYR A 265 28.68 35.18 28.52
C TYR A 265 29.55 35.79 29.61
N GLU A 266 28.94 36.28 30.68
CA GLU A 266 29.68 36.53 31.92
C GLU A 266 30.16 35.18 32.49
N PRO A 267 31.46 35.03 32.82
CA PRO A 267 31.94 33.83 33.48
C PRO A 267 31.26 33.70 34.84
N CYS A 268 30.72 32.52 35.14
CA CYS A 268 30.26 32.22 36.49
C CYS A 268 31.43 32.41 37.45
N HIS A 269 31.25 33.33 38.40
CA HIS A 269 32.15 33.46 39.54
C HIS A 269 32.24 32.12 40.27
N THR A 270 33.48 31.65 40.42
CA THR A 270 33.87 30.58 41.34
C THR A 270 33.51 30.98 42.76
N THR A 271 32.47 30.37 43.32
CA THR A 271 32.19 30.36 44.77
C THR A 271 32.39 28.97 45.34
N GLU A 272 33.51 28.88 46.06
CA GLU A 272 33.89 28.00 47.19
C GLU A 272 33.82 26.45 47.09
N PRO A 273 34.86 25.76 47.60
CA PRO A 273 34.90 24.31 47.71
C PRO A 273 34.10 23.81 48.91
N LEU A 274 33.20 22.85 48.68
CA LEU A 274 32.65 21.99 49.73
C LEU A 274 33.71 21.00 50.24
N PRO A 275 33.75 20.70 51.54
CA PRO A 275 34.78 19.85 52.13
C PRO A 275 34.60 18.38 51.77
N MET A 276 35.74 17.71 51.56
CA MET A 276 35.87 16.27 51.43
C MET A 276 35.27 15.52 52.62
N LEU A 277 34.51 14.46 52.32
CA LEU A 277 34.30 13.34 53.22
C LEU A 277 34.22 12.02 52.42
N LEU A 278 35.38 11.34 52.39
CA LEU A 278 35.65 9.89 52.47
C LEU A 278 34.70 8.86 51.77
N GLY A 279 35.29 8.04 50.87
CA GLY A 279 34.92 6.61 50.70
C GLY A 279 34.90 6.08 49.26
N PRO A 280 35.29 4.82 48.96
CA PRO A 280 36.23 4.54 47.87
C PRO A 280 35.69 3.81 46.62
N GLN A 281 36.38 4.09 45.50
CA GLN A 281 36.84 3.22 44.39
C GLN A 281 35.89 2.23 43.70
N PHE A 282 35.75 2.35 42.37
CA PHE A 282 36.36 1.49 41.34
C PHE A 282 36.10 2.10 39.93
N GLY A 283 37.13 2.22 39.09
CA GLY A 283 37.04 2.71 37.68
C GLY A 283 36.78 1.57 36.67
N PRO A 284 37.20 1.67 35.38
CA PRO A 284 37.51 2.82 34.55
C PRO A 284 36.63 2.89 33.26
N GLN A 285 36.87 3.95 32.49
CA GLN A 285 36.24 4.32 31.21
C GLN A 285 36.21 3.20 30.16
N SER A 286 35.08 3.09 29.44
CA SER A 286 35.04 2.59 28.06
C SER A 286 34.23 3.54 27.19
N SER A 287 34.75 3.74 25.98
CA SER A 287 34.30 4.64 24.92
C SER A 287 32.94 4.23 24.34
N PRO A 288 32.00 5.16 24.05
CA PRO A 288 30.83 4.83 23.27
C PRO A 288 31.19 4.89 21.78
N SER A 289 31.58 3.74 21.24
CA SER A 289 31.19 3.34 19.90
C SER A 289 29.70 2.98 19.93
N ASP A 290 28.83 3.74 19.29
CA ASP A 290 27.52 3.23 18.89
C ASP A 290 27.18 3.68 17.48
N ARG A 291 27.50 2.76 16.56
CA ARG A 291 26.90 2.63 15.24
C ARG A 291 25.43 2.28 15.43
N LEU A 292 24.54 3.08 14.85
CA LEU A 292 23.18 2.64 14.57
C LEU A 292 23.24 1.54 13.49
N CYS A 293 23.30 0.28 13.92
CA CYS A 293 22.93 -0.85 13.10
C CYS A 293 21.42 -1.07 13.28
N MET A 294 20.63 -0.88 12.21
CA MET A 294 19.29 -1.47 12.16
C MET A 294 19.43 -3.00 12.18
N PRO A 295 18.52 -3.72 12.88
CA PRO A 295 18.57 -5.17 12.89
C PRO A 295 18.17 -5.71 11.52
N HIS A 296 19.11 -6.40 10.88
CA HIS A 296 18.83 -7.42 9.89
C HIS A 296 18.55 -8.71 10.67
N LYS A 297 17.31 -9.25 10.62
CA LYS A 297 16.82 -10.61 11.02
C LYS A 297 15.37 -10.52 11.54
N ASP A 298 14.40 -11.35 11.19
CA ASP A 298 14.38 -12.70 10.61
C ASP A 298 13.17 -12.82 9.68
N LEU A 299 13.38 -13.26 8.43
CA LEU A 299 12.31 -13.91 7.66
C LEU A 299 12.10 -15.29 8.31
N PRO A 300 10.85 -15.70 8.63
CA PRO A 300 10.61 -17.08 9.02
C PRO A 300 10.98 -18.00 7.85
N GLU A 301 11.55 -19.17 8.19
CA GLU A 301 11.87 -20.27 7.28
C GLU A 301 10.72 -20.58 6.30
N PRO A 302 11.02 -21.14 5.12
CA PRO A 302 10.01 -21.50 4.13
C PRO A 302 8.91 -22.35 4.77
N LEU A 303 7.66 -22.00 4.45
CA LEU A 303 6.42 -22.66 4.86
C LEU A 303 6.56 -24.19 4.91
N GLU A 304 6.81 -24.77 6.08
CA GLU A 304 6.50 -26.17 6.31
C GLU A 304 4.97 -26.29 6.33
N LEU A 305 4.43 -26.91 5.27
CA LEU A 305 3.01 -27.22 5.16
C LEU A 305 2.57 -27.99 6.40
N ALA A 306 1.62 -27.43 7.15
CA ALA A 306 0.78 -28.24 8.01
C ALA A 306 -0.05 -29.15 7.11
N THR A 307 0.35 -30.42 7.00
CA THR A 307 -0.53 -31.50 6.51
C THR A 307 -1.78 -31.54 7.38
N VAL A 308 -2.93 -31.24 6.76
CA VAL A 308 -4.27 -31.57 7.25
C VAL A 308 -4.79 -32.73 6.42
#